data_AF-A0A270B7J3-F1
#
_entry.id   AF-A0A270B7J3-F1
#
_cell.length_a   1.000
_cell.length_b   1.000
_cell.length_c   1.000
_cell.angle_alpha   90.00
_cell.angle_beta   90.00
_cell.angle_gamma   90.00
#
_symmetry.space_group_name_H-M   'P 1'
#
loop_
_entity.id
_entity.type
_entity.pdbx_description
1 polymer ?
#
loop_
_entity_poly.entity_id
_entity_poly.type
_entity_poly.pdbx_seq_one_letter_code
_entity_poly.pdbx_strand_id
1 'polypeptide(L)'
;MITPTNWPNPERPGVPLFYERDGVHIFQDEGEYGTLGIFWSANNRTWYCDEKTEVDNEWPSEILQNCRYIGPVLTPTQISEMLAGERERVEAEMGAYVKNIMDAHPEWNMEQLYSALKEREAIRNLGAAP
;
A
#
# COMPACT_ATOMS: atom_id res chain seq x y z
N MET A 1 -4.36 -25.57 17.48
CA MET A 1 -5.05 -24.60 16.59
C MET A 1 -4.28 -23.29 16.74
N ILE A 2 -3.74 -22.74 15.66
CA ILE A 2 -3.03 -21.47 15.72
C ILE A 2 -4.10 -20.41 15.48
N THR A 3 -4.40 -19.60 16.50
CA THR A 3 -5.25 -18.42 16.34
C THR A 3 -4.63 -17.58 15.23
N PRO A 4 -5.37 -17.19 14.17
CA PRO A 4 -4.80 -16.32 13.16
C PRO A 4 -4.41 -15.02 13.85
N THR A 5 -3.12 -14.85 14.08
CA THR A 5 -2.53 -13.59 14.48
C THR A 5 -2.95 -12.60 13.40
N ASN A 6 -3.79 -11.62 13.75
CA ASN A 6 -4.24 -10.51 12.90
C ASN A 6 -3.05 -9.60 12.52
N TRP A 7 -1.92 -10.20 12.13
CA TRP A 7 -0.65 -9.56 11.85
C TRP A 7 -0.31 -9.84 10.39
N PRO A 8 0.18 -8.83 9.65
CA PRO A 8 0.45 -8.97 8.22
C PRO A 8 1.51 -10.03 7.92
N ASN A 9 2.39 -10.33 8.88
CA ASN A 9 3.26 -11.48 8.84
C ASN A 9 3.10 -12.34 10.12
N PRO A 10 2.53 -13.55 10.02
CA PRO A 10 2.35 -14.44 11.16
C PRO A 10 3.68 -14.97 11.74
N GLU A 11 4.77 -14.95 10.98
CA GLU A 11 6.12 -15.33 11.44
C GLU A 11 6.82 -14.17 12.18
N ARG A 12 6.31 -12.95 12.07
CA ARG A 12 6.86 -11.75 12.71
C ARG A 12 5.76 -10.92 13.38
N PRO A 13 5.06 -11.45 14.41
CA PRO A 13 4.09 -10.68 15.17
C PRO A 13 4.73 -9.40 15.72
N GLY A 14 4.00 -8.29 15.66
CA GLY A 14 4.50 -6.97 16.10
C GLY A 14 5.19 -6.14 15.02
N VAL A 15 5.44 -6.69 13.82
CA VAL A 15 6.00 -5.92 12.68
C VAL A 15 4.89 -5.58 11.68
N PRO A 16 4.65 -4.30 11.37
CA PRO A 16 3.56 -3.92 10.48
C PRO A 16 3.88 -4.07 8.98
N LEU A 17 2.87 -3.79 8.15
CA LEU A 17 3.10 -3.54 6.72
C LEU A 17 3.97 -2.31 6.56
N PHE A 18 4.94 -2.36 5.65
CA PHE A 18 5.86 -1.26 5.39
C PHE A 18 6.69 -0.85 6.62
N TYR A 19 7.15 -1.83 7.40
CA TYR A 19 7.92 -1.62 8.63
C TYR A 19 9.26 -0.89 8.43
N GLU A 20 9.73 -0.77 7.19
CA GLU A 20 10.94 -0.06 6.82
C GLU A 20 10.79 1.47 6.90
N ARG A 21 9.58 2.00 7.12
CA ARG A 21 9.29 3.43 7.23
C ARG A 21 8.41 3.73 8.43
N ASP A 22 8.53 4.96 8.93
CA ASP A 22 7.68 5.47 9.99
C ASP A 22 6.24 5.69 9.49
N GLY A 23 5.26 5.57 10.39
CA GLY A 23 3.88 5.87 10.04
C GLY A 23 2.85 5.47 11.08
N VAL A 24 1.64 6.02 10.96
CA VAL A 24 0.50 5.64 11.80
C VAL A 24 -0.17 4.41 11.21
N HIS A 25 -0.56 3.47 12.08
CA HIS A 25 -1.33 2.29 11.74
C HIS A 25 -2.61 2.24 12.56
N ILE A 26 -3.67 1.71 11.95
CA ILE A 26 -4.96 1.52 12.57
C ILE A 26 -5.06 0.12 13.15
N PHE A 27 -5.42 0.07 14.42
CA PHE A 27 -5.81 -1.14 15.13
C PHE A 27 -7.27 -1.01 15.56
N GLN A 28 -7.97 -2.13 15.60
CA GLN A 28 -9.29 -2.24 16.19
C GLN A 28 -9.20 -3.10 17.44
N ASP A 29 -9.45 -2.48 18.58
CA ASP A 29 -9.70 -3.15 19.84
C ASP A 29 -11.21 -3.46 19.92
N GLU A 30 -11.56 -4.75 20.05
CA GLU A 30 -12.94 -5.18 20.28
C GLU A 30 -13.41 -4.93 21.73
N GLY A 31 -12.50 -4.49 22.60
CA GLY A 31 -12.75 -4.10 23.98
C GLY A 31 -13.08 -2.62 24.16
N GLU A 32 -12.28 -1.93 24.97
CA GLU A 32 -12.61 -0.63 25.56
C GLU A 32 -12.33 0.54 24.62
N TYR A 33 -11.33 0.42 23.74
CA TYR A 33 -10.76 1.56 23.03
C TYR A 33 -11.24 1.73 21.59
N GLY A 34 -11.97 0.76 21.04
CA GLY A 34 -12.52 0.84 19.69
C GLY A 34 -11.43 0.92 18.62
N THR A 35 -11.33 2.05 17.91
CA THR A 35 -10.31 2.23 16.84
C THR A 35 -9.14 3.07 17.35
N LEU A 36 -7.93 2.52 17.27
CA LEU A 36 -6.69 3.10 17.74
C LEU A 36 -5.77 3.45 16.56
N GLY A 37 -5.21 4.66 16.58
CA GLY A 37 -4.12 5.06 15.70
C GLY A 37 -2.80 4.99 16.45
N ILE A 38 -1.92 4.05 16.10
CA ILE A 38 -0.66 3.80 16.78
C ILE A 38 0.48 4.01 15.80
N PHE A 39 1.49 4.76 16.21
CA PHE A 39 2.64 5.10 15.38
C PHE A 39 3.72 4.01 15.43
N TRP A 40 4.22 3.59 14.28
CA TRP A 40 5.38 2.73 14.14
C TRP A 40 6.61 3.58 13.84
N SER A 41 7.68 3.38 14.62
CA SER A 41 9.01 3.93 14.32
C SER A 41 9.87 2.84 13.70
N ALA A 42 10.27 3.02 12.44
CA ALA A 42 11.18 2.12 11.75
C ALA A 42 12.59 2.17 12.33
N ASN A 43 13.03 3.35 12.81
CA ASN A 43 14.34 3.51 13.42
C ASN A 43 14.45 2.74 14.74
N ASN A 44 13.45 2.89 15.62
CA ASN A 44 13.45 2.25 16.93
C ASN A 44 12.86 0.83 16.88
N ARG A 45 12.22 0.47 15.77
CA ARG A 45 11.50 -0.80 15.54
C ARG A 45 10.47 -1.10 16.62
N THR A 46 9.73 -0.07 17.04
CA THR A 46 8.73 -0.17 18.11
C THR A 46 7.52 0.72 17.86
N TRP A 47 6.47 0.50 18.67
CA TRP A 47 5.18 1.17 18.59
C TRP A 47 5.07 2.29 19.63
N TYR A 48 4.42 3.39 19.24
CA TYR A 48 4.19 4.55 20.08
C TYR A 48 2.73 5.01 19.99
N CYS A 49 2.19 5.46 21.13
CA CYS A 49 0.83 6.01 21.19
C CYS A 49 0.63 7.30 20.39
N ASP A 50 1.72 8.02 20.11
CA ASP A 50 1.73 9.33 19.46
C ASP A 50 3.08 9.50 18.72
N GLU A 51 3.03 10.18 17.57
CA GLU A 51 4.18 10.54 16.73
C GLU A 51 5.17 11.49 17.44
N LYS A 52 4.74 12.23 18.47
CA LYS A 52 5.51 13.31 19.12
C LYS A 52 6.21 12.94 20.42
N THR A 53 6.00 11.74 20.97
CA THR A 53 6.46 11.38 22.32
C THR A 53 7.15 10.02 22.36
N GLU A 54 8.30 9.91 21.68
CA GLU A 54 9.09 8.67 21.62
C GLU A 54 9.71 8.23 22.96
N VAL A 55 9.70 9.06 24.00
CA VAL A 55 10.55 8.83 25.19
C VAL A 55 9.81 8.18 26.36
N ASP A 56 8.46 8.21 26.41
CA ASP A 56 7.70 7.65 27.56
C ASP A 56 6.37 6.95 27.16
N ASN A 57 6.09 6.75 25.87
CA ASN A 57 4.81 6.21 25.36
C ASN A 57 4.97 4.98 24.47
N GLU A 58 6.01 4.17 24.72
CA GLU A 58 6.20 2.90 24.03
C GLU A 58 5.05 1.93 24.37
N TRP A 59 4.48 1.31 23.33
CA TRP A 59 3.47 0.28 23.46
C TRP A 59 4.09 -1.07 23.16
N PRO A 60 4.25 -1.94 24.17
CA PRO A 60 4.72 -3.29 23.96
C PRO A 60 3.83 -3.99 22.94
N SER A 61 4.46 -4.66 21.97
CA SER A 61 3.74 -5.39 20.92
C SER A 61 2.76 -6.42 21.48
N GLU A 62 2.97 -6.94 22.70
CA GLU A 62 2.03 -7.85 23.37
C GLU A 62 0.67 -7.21 23.66
N ILE A 63 0.59 -5.90 23.89
CA ILE A 63 -0.69 -5.20 24.09
C ILE A 63 -1.47 -5.20 22.78
N LEU A 64 -0.79 -4.92 21.67
CA LEU A 64 -1.38 -4.88 20.33
C LEU A 64 -1.77 -6.27 19.80
N GLN A 65 -1.24 -7.36 20.37
CA GLN A 65 -1.63 -8.73 19.98
C GLN A 65 -3.12 -9.02 20.21
N ASN A 66 -3.75 -8.34 21.17
CA ASN A 66 -5.18 -8.46 21.42
C ASN A 66 -6.03 -7.58 20.51
N CYS A 67 -5.40 -6.68 19.76
CA CYS A 67 -6.07 -5.84 18.78
C CYS A 67 -6.04 -6.50 17.39
N ARG A 68 -7.03 -6.18 16.57
CA ARG A 68 -7.05 -6.50 15.15
C ARG A 68 -6.33 -5.42 14.37
N TYR A 69 -5.22 -5.75 13.72
CA TYR A 69 -4.58 -4.83 12.77
C TYR A 69 -5.50 -4.59 11.57
N ILE A 70 -5.74 -3.32 11.24
CA ILE A 70 -6.54 -2.92 10.09
C ILE A 70 -5.63 -2.54 8.92
N GLY A 71 -4.60 -1.72 9.17
CA GLY A 71 -3.67 -1.31 8.12
C GLY A 71 -2.94 0.00 8.39
N PRO A 72 -2.01 0.40 7.50
CA PRO A 72 -1.34 1.69 7.58
C PRO A 72 -2.28 2.85 7.20
N VAL A 73 -2.11 3.99 7.86
CA VAL A 73 -2.69 5.27 7.44
C VAL A 73 -1.75 5.88 6.42
N LEU A 74 -2.19 5.92 5.15
CA LEU A 74 -1.38 6.44 4.07
C LEU A 74 -1.54 7.96 3.96
N THR A 75 -0.42 8.66 3.80
CA THR A 75 -0.44 10.10 3.50
C THR A 75 -0.88 10.34 2.05
N PRO A 76 -1.41 11.54 1.73
CA PRO A 76 -1.72 11.88 0.34
C PRO A 76 -0.53 11.66 -0.60
N THR A 77 0.69 12.00 -0.17
CA THR A 77 1.92 11.76 -0.95
C THR A 77 2.14 10.28 -1.21
N GLN A 78 2.02 9.42 -0.20
CA GLN A 78 2.19 7.97 -0.36
C GLN A 78 1.13 7.38 -1.30
N ILE A 79 -0.12 7.86 -1.22
CA ILE A 79 -1.17 7.47 -2.16
C ILE A 79 -0.81 7.91 -3.59
N SER A 80 -0.33 9.14 -3.77
CA SER A 80 0.11 9.64 -5.07
C SER A 80 1.27 8.82 -5.65
N GLU A 81 2.26 8.45 -4.83
CA GLU A 81 3.38 7.59 -5.24
C GLU A 81 2.90 6.19 -5.65
N MET A 82 2.01 5.56 -4.87
CA MET A 82 1.43 4.26 -5.20
C MET A 82 0.64 4.31 -6.52
N LEU A 83 -0.16 5.37 -6.73
CA LEU A 83 -0.90 5.57 -7.96
C LEU A 83 0.02 5.83 -9.16
N ALA A 84 1.12 6.55 -8.98
CA ALA A 84 2.10 6.77 -10.04
C ALA A 84 2.76 5.45 -10.47
N GLY A 85 3.23 4.64 -9.50
CA GLY A 85 3.81 3.34 -9.79
C GLY A 85 2.83 2.38 -10.47
N GLU A 86 1.56 2.39 -10.06
CA GLU A 86 0.54 1.56 -10.71
C GLU A 86 0.25 2.01 -12.14
N ARG A 87 0.26 3.32 -12.43
CA ARG A 87 0.14 3.81 -13.82
C ARG A 87 1.30 3.34 -14.69
N GLU A 88 2.53 3.41 -14.18
CA GLU A 88 3.71 2.90 -14.90
C GLU A 88 3.60 1.40 -15.18
N ARG A 89 3.14 0.62 -14.19
CA ARG A 89 2.91 -0.82 -14.34
C ARG A 89 1.89 -1.12 -15.45
N VAL A 90 0.73 -0.45 -15.40
CA VAL A 90 -0.32 -0.62 -16.41
C VAL A 90 0.15 -0.16 -17.79
N GLU A 91 0.88 0.96 -17.86
CA GLU A 91 1.45 1.45 -19.12
C GLU A 91 2.41 0.42 -19.75
N ALA A 92 3.27 -0.20 -18.94
CA ALA A 92 4.18 -1.24 -19.40
C ALA A 92 3.45 -2.50 -19.86
N GLU A 93 2.45 -2.96 -19.11
CA GLU A 93 1.65 -4.14 -19.45
C GLU A 93 0.86 -3.94 -20.76
N MET A 94 0.23 -2.78 -20.93
CA MET A 94 -0.44 -2.41 -22.17
C MET A 94 0.53 -2.30 -23.35
N GLY A 95 1.72 -1.72 -23.14
CA GLY A 95 2.76 -1.65 -24.16
C GLY A 95 3.22 -3.04 -24.63
N ALA A 96 3.41 -3.97 -23.70
CA ALA A 96 3.74 -5.36 -24.01
C ALA A 96 2.61 -6.07 -24.76
N TYR A 97 1.36 -5.86 -24.34
CA TYR A 97 0.18 -6.41 -25.00
C TYR A 97 0.06 -5.94 -26.46
N VAL A 98 0.17 -4.62 -26.69
CA VAL A 98 0.16 -4.02 -28.02
C VAL A 98 1.25 -4.62 -28.91
N LYS A 99 2.48 -4.73 -28.37
CA LYS A 99 3.60 -5.32 -29.11
C LYS A 99 3.33 -6.77 -29.50
N ASN A 100 2.85 -7.59 -28.57
CA ASN A 100 2.55 -9.00 -28.84
C ASN A 100 1.50 -9.18 -29.93
N ILE A 101 0.48 -8.31 -29.97
CA ILE A 101 -0.52 -8.31 -31.05
C ILE A 101 0.12 -7.94 -32.38
N MET A 102 0.95 -6.90 -32.43
CA MET A 102 1.62 -6.48 -33.66
C MET A 102 2.57 -7.56 -34.20
N ASP A 103 3.27 -8.26 -33.31
CA ASP A 103 4.16 -9.36 -33.68
C ASP A 103 3.37 -10.58 -34.21
N ALA A 104 2.18 -10.85 -33.66
CA ALA A 104 1.31 -11.95 -34.09
C ALA A 104 0.48 -11.65 -35.36
N HIS A 105 0.19 -10.36 -35.59
CA HIS A 105 -0.66 -9.88 -36.69
C HIS A 105 -0.01 -8.70 -37.42
N PRO A 106 1.11 -8.93 -38.14
CA PRO A 106 1.84 -7.87 -38.84
C PRO A 106 1.02 -7.19 -39.95
N GLU A 107 -0.06 -7.82 -40.39
CA GLU A 107 -1.01 -7.30 -41.37
C GLU A 107 -1.99 -6.27 -40.80
N TRP A 108 -2.12 -6.17 -39.47
CA TRP A 108 -2.99 -5.18 -38.82
C TRP A 108 -2.34 -3.80 -38.88
N ASN A 109 -3.13 -2.78 -39.21
CA ASN A 109 -2.63 -1.41 -39.24
C ASN A 109 -2.72 -0.76 -37.84
N MET A 110 -1.92 0.29 -37.60
CA MET A 110 -1.93 1.01 -36.32
C MET A 110 -3.32 1.52 -35.93
N GLU A 111 -4.19 1.80 -36.91
CA GLU A 111 -5.58 2.26 -36.73
C GLU A 111 -6.46 1.26 -35.96
N GLN A 112 -6.22 -0.04 -36.10
CA GLN A 112 -6.91 -1.09 -35.32
C GLN A 112 -6.38 -1.18 -33.87
N LEU A 113 -5.15 -0.72 -33.62
CA LEU A 113 -4.52 -0.64 -32.30
C LEU A 113 -4.68 0.72 -31.61
N TYR A 114 -5.24 1.73 -32.30
CA TYR A 114 -5.39 3.10 -31.81
C TYR A 114 -6.25 3.20 -30.54
N SER A 115 -7.21 2.30 -30.35
CA SER A 115 -8.04 2.27 -29.13
C SER A 115 -7.22 1.90 -27.89
N ALA A 116 -6.35 0.89 -27.98
CA ALA A 116 -5.47 0.48 -26.88
C ALA A 116 -4.42 1.56 -26.54
N LEU A 117 -3.94 2.29 -27.56
CA LEU A 117 -3.01 3.41 -27.37
C LEU A 117 -3.68 4.63 -26.72
N LYS A 118 -4.94 4.93 -27.08
CA LYS A 118 -5.73 5.98 -26.41
C LYS A 118 -6.03 5.65 -24.94
N GLU A 119 -6.35 4.40 -24.65
CA GLU A 119 -6.57 3.93 -23.28
C GLU A 119 -5.29 4.06 -22.44
N ARG A 120 -4.12 3.75 -23.03
CA ARG A 120 -2.82 3.90 -22.37
C ARG A 120 -2.53 5.36 -22.00
N GLU A 121 -2.77 6.28 -22.93
CA GLU A 121 -2.60 7.72 -22.70
C GLU A 121 -3.59 8.25 -21.65
N ALA A 122 -4.84 7.79 -21.69
CA ALA A 122 -5.84 8.14 -20.68
C ALA A 122 -5.44 7.66 -19.28
N ILE A 123 -4.91 6.43 -19.15
CA ILE A 123 -4.44 5.87 -17.88
C ILE A 123 -3.27 6.66 -17.32
N ARG A 124 -2.31 7.05 -18.18
CA ARG A 124 -1.19 7.91 -17.79
C ARG A 124 -1.68 9.26 -17.22
N ASN A 125 -2.72 9.83 -17.82
CA ASN A 125 -3.26 11.14 -17.46
C ASN A 125 -4.31 11.12 -16.34
N LEU A 126 -4.76 9.96 -15.86
CA LEU A 126 -5.79 9.84 -14.81
C LEU A 126 -5.38 10.57 -13.52
N GLY A 127 -5.97 11.70 -13.18
CA GLY A 127 -5.63 12.43 -11.94
C GLY A 127 -4.40 13.33 -12.05
N ALA A 128 -3.93 13.62 -13.27
CA ALA A 128 -3.31 14.91 -13.51
C ALA A 128 -4.38 16.00 -13.27
N ALA A 129 -4.11 16.96 -12.39
CA ALA A 129 -4.99 18.11 -12.24
C ALA A 129 -5.11 18.85 -13.59
N PRO A 130 -6.28 19.43 -13.93
CA PRO A 130 -6.41 20.28 -15.11
C PRO A 130 -5.48 21.50 -15.05
#